data_AF-A0AA41NIS0-F1
#
_entry.id   AF-A0AA41NIS0-F1
#
_cell.length_a   1.000
_cell.length_b   1.000
_cell.length_c   1.000
_cell.angle_alpha   90.00
_cell.angle_beta   90.00
_cell.angle_gamma   90.00
#
_symmetry.space_group_name_H-M   'P 1'
#
loop_
_entity.id
_entity.type
_entity.pdbx_description
1 polymer ?
#
loop_
_entity_poly.entity_id
_entity_poly.type
_entity_poly.pdbx_seq_one_letter_code
_entity_poly.pdbx_strand_id
1 'polypeptide(L)'
;DFISLRNAYLSNVGIGLSANTILLLFHIFTFLLQCRLKPTELLTGLLTLIYTGVMATWGYIATNAFMSQDFGDDIKYKSIIYLHWFSRGFSLCATCILTFLQVIILSPRSSCLTKFNHIFPHHSLCFLVFLENPEKGRVSIYKLVIINTSKERMCFSEYTIPDHYLNFMHNSQVLEYFKMYAKDFNLLKGIQFKTVVYSVKKRPDFSNSGQWEVVTECEGKREVNVFDGVILCTGHHTNAHLPLKSFPGE
;
A
#
# COMPACT_ATOMS: atom_id res chain seq x y z
N ASP A 1 26.54 42.87 13.63
CA ASP A 1 26.36 42.73 12.17
C ASP A 1 25.38 41.64 11.78
N PHE A 2 24.26 42.06 11.21
CA PHE A 2 23.23 41.20 10.63
C PHE A 2 23.76 40.23 9.56
N ILE A 3 24.74 40.68 8.76
CA ILE A 3 25.39 39.87 7.72
C ILE A 3 26.19 38.71 8.33
N SER A 4 26.89 38.96 9.44
CA SER A 4 27.65 37.92 10.15
C SER A 4 26.73 36.86 10.76
N LEU A 5 25.60 37.29 11.34
CA LEU A 5 24.56 36.40 11.87
C LEU A 5 23.91 35.54 10.77
N ARG A 6 23.59 36.13 9.62
CA ARG A 6 23.05 35.42 8.45
C ARG A 6 24.01 34.36 7.94
N ASN A 7 25.28 34.71 7.76
CA ASN A 7 26.30 33.80 7.24
C ASN A 7 26.58 32.66 8.22
N ALA A 8 26.59 32.93 9.53
CA ALA A 8 26.71 31.90 10.57
C ALA A 8 25.51 30.94 10.55
N TYR A 9 24.29 31.45 10.41
CA TYR A 9 23.09 30.63 10.32
C TYR A 9 23.08 29.73 9.07
N LEU A 10 23.34 30.29 7.88
CA LEU A 10 23.40 29.51 6.63
C LEU A 10 24.51 28.46 6.64
N SER A 11 25.67 28.78 7.24
CA SER A 11 26.77 27.84 7.44
C SER A 11 26.35 26.66 8.31
N ASN A 12 25.68 26.91 9.44
CA ASN A 12 25.17 25.85 10.33
C ASN A 12 24.15 24.94 9.64
N VAL A 13 23.24 25.51 8.84
CA VAL A 13 22.26 24.73 8.06
C VAL A 13 22.96 23.89 6.99
N GLY A 14 23.97 24.43 6.30
CA GLY A 14 24.75 23.70 5.30
C GLY A 14 25.55 22.53 5.90
N ILE A 15 26.17 22.73 7.05
CA ILE A 15 26.87 21.67 7.80
C ILE A 15 25.88 20.57 8.20
N GLY A 16 24.70 20.93 8.72
CA GLY A 16 23.66 19.97 9.06
C GLY A 16 23.14 19.16 7.86
N LEU A 17 22.91 19.84 6.71
CA LEU A 17 22.43 19.18 5.49
C LEU A 17 23.47 18.21 4.93
N SER A 18 24.73 18.63 4.87
CA SER A 18 25.83 17.80 4.36
C SER A 18 26.10 16.59 5.25
N ALA A 19 26.14 16.75 6.56
CA ALA A 19 26.31 15.65 7.52
C ALA A 19 25.17 14.62 7.40
N ASN A 20 23.92 15.08 7.34
CA ASN A 20 22.77 14.19 7.21
C ASN A 20 22.71 13.51 5.83
N THR A 21 23.15 14.18 4.76
CA THR A 21 23.24 13.59 3.42
C THR A 21 24.30 12.49 3.36
N ILE A 22 25.47 12.70 3.97
CA ILE A 22 26.52 11.68 4.08
C ILE A 22 26.03 10.47 4.88
N LEU A 23 25.33 10.70 5.98
CA LEU A 23 24.76 9.63 6.81
C LEU A 23 23.68 8.84 6.05
N LEU A 24 22.83 9.53 5.28
CA LEU A 24 21.82 8.91 4.42
C LEU A 24 22.47 8.06 3.32
N LEU A 25 23.51 8.58 2.65
CA LEU A 25 24.27 7.85 1.64
C LEU A 25 24.96 6.62 2.24
N PHE A 26 25.51 6.72 3.45
CA PHE A 26 26.09 5.60 4.18
C PHE A 26 25.04 4.52 4.49
N HIS A 27 23.83 4.90 4.92
CA HIS A 27 22.73 3.97 5.13
C HIS A 27 22.23 3.32 3.82
N ILE A 28 22.13 4.09 2.73
CA ILE A 28 21.76 3.55 1.40
C ILE A 28 22.84 2.60 0.89
N PHE A 29 24.12 2.92 1.06
CA PHE A 29 25.22 2.05 0.64
C PHE A 29 25.26 0.77 1.46
N THR A 30 25.09 0.87 2.78
CA THR A 30 24.98 -0.29 3.68
C THR A 30 23.78 -1.16 3.32
N PHE A 31 22.65 -0.54 2.94
CA PHE A 31 21.45 -1.22 2.42
C PHE A 31 21.73 -1.99 1.12
N LEU A 32 22.47 -1.39 0.17
CA LEU A 32 22.81 -2.03 -1.10
C LEU A 32 23.84 -3.16 -0.93
N LEU A 33 24.73 -3.10 0.07
CA LEU A 33 25.78 -4.10 0.31
C LEU A 33 25.35 -5.28 1.20
N GLN A 34 24.33 -5.13 2.06
CA GLN A 34 23.87 -6.20 2.96
C GLN A 34 22.47 -6.71 2.55
N CYS A 35 22.39 -7.86 1.89
CA CYS A 35 21.14 -8.57 1.54
C CYS A 35 20.28 -9.05 2.74
N ARG A 36 20.56 -8.63 3.98
CA ARG A 36 19.75 -8.92 5.18
C ARG A 36 19.64 -7.70 6.08
N LEU A 37 18.50 -7.01 6.02
CA LEU A 37 18.22 -5.83 6.84
C LEU A 37 17.93 -6.18 8.29
N LYS A 38 18.60 -5.49 9.21
CA LYS A 38 18.11 -5.34 10.59
C LYS A 38 17.08 -4.20 10.64
N PRO A 39 15.92 -4.39 11.30
CA PRO A 39 14.87 -3.37 11.45
C PRO A 39 15.35 -2.01 11.97
N THR A 40 16.41 -2.02 12.78
CA THR A 40 16.98 -0.83 13.43
C THR A 40 17.70 0.09 12.45
N GLU A 41 18.42 -0.46 11.47
CA GLU A 41 19.18 0.32 10.48
C GLU A 41 18.25 1.06 9.51
N LEU A 42 17.09 0.46 9.20
CA LEU A 42 16.07 1.03 8.32
C LEU A 42 15.36 2.23 8.97
N LEU A 43 15.09 2.13 10.28
CA LEU A 43 14.50 3.21 11.05
C LEU A 43 15.43 4.43 11.10
N THR A 44 16.72 4.19 11.37
CA THR A 44 17.73 5.25 11.39
C THR A 44 17.84 5.93 10.02
N GLY A 45 17.77 5.16 8.93
CA GLY A 45 17.74 5.71 7.57
C GLY A 45 16.51 6.60 7.29
N LEU A 46 15.30 6.14 7.65
CA LEU A 46 14.06 6.92 7.46
C LEU A 46 14.06 8.21 8.28
N LEU A 47 14.53 8.12 9.53
CA LEU A 47 14.65 9.28 10.41
C LEU A 47 15.63 10.31 9.85
N THR A 48 16.77 9.85 9.34
CA THR A 48 17.78 10.70 8.68
C THR A 48 17.21 11.37 7.42
N LEU A 49 16.43 10.65 6.61
CA LEU A 49 15.75 11.20 5.43
C LEU A 49 14.77 12.32 5.80
N ILE A 50 13.95 12.11 6.84
CA ILE A 50 12.98 13.11 7.30
C ILE A 50 13.70 14.35 7.84
N TYR A 51 14.71 14.18 8.69
CA TYR A 51 15.48 15.32 9.21
C TYR A 51 16.24 16.07 8.12
N THR A 52 16.72 15.38 7.08
CA THR A 52 17.35 16.03 5.91
C THR A 52 16.34 16.91 5.17
N GLY A 53 15.12 16.43 4.93
CA GLY A 53 14.05 17.20 4.27
C GLY A 53 13.58 18.42 5.08
N VAL A 54 13.47 18.28 6.40
CA VAL A 54 13.13 19.40 7.30
C VAL A 54 14.23 20.46 7.29
N MET A 55 15.49 20.06 7.40
CA MET A 55 16.63 20.99 7.37
C MET A 55 16.76 21.71 6.02
N ALA A 56 16.54 21.01 4.90
CA ALA A 56 16.51 21.62 3.57
C ALA A 56 15.38 22.66 3.44
N THR A 57 14.20 22.37 3.99
CA THR A 57 13.07 23.31 4.00
C THR A 57 13.38 24.56 4.82
N TRP A 58 13.93 24.43 6.02
CA TRP A 58 14.34 25.57 6.84
C TRP A 58 15.47 26.40 6.19
N GLY A 59 16.41 25.74 5.51
CA GLY A 59 17.44 26.42 4.72
C GLY A 59 16.87 27.20 3.54
N TYR A 60 15.87 26.64 2.86
CA TYR A 60 15.15 27.30 1.79
C TYR A 60 14.36 28.51 2.31
N ILE A 61 13.60 28.36 3.40
CA ILE A 61 12.85 29.46 4.03
C ILE A 61 13.79 30.59 4.45
N ALA A 62 14.92 30.26 5.08
CA ALA A 62 15.89 31.26 5.52
C ALA A 62 16.55 31.99 4.36
N THR A 63 16.99 31.27 3.31
CA THR A 63 17.58 31.89 2.11
C THR A 63 16.59 32.87 1.49
N ASN A 64 15.32 32.50 1.37
CA ASN A 64 14.30 33.39 0.82
C ASN A 64 13.96 34.58 1.75
N ALA A 65 13.90 34.36 3.07
CA ALA A 65 13.63 35.43 4.04
C ALA A 65 14.77 36.46 4.12
N PHE A 66 16.03 36.04 3.93
CA PHE A 66 17.20 36.92 3.98
C PHE A 66 17.55 37.60 2.65
N MET A 67 16.97 37.15 1.54
CA MET A 67 17.36 37.55 0.18
C MET A 67 16.26 38.33 -0.56
N SER A 68 15.10 38.56 0.06
CA SER A 68 14.01 39.33 -0.56
C SER A 68 14.21 40.85 -0.40
N GLN A 69 14.87 41.45 -1.39
CA GLN A 69 14.59 42.80 -1.85
C GLN A 69 14.22 42.64 -3.34
N ASP A 70 12.96 42.89 -3.68
CA ASP A 70 12.32 42.76 -5.00
C ASP A 70 12.10 41.35 -5.60
N PHE A 71 10.88 40.80 -5.46
CA PHE A 71 10.00 40.35 -6.58
C PHE A 71 8.78 39.55 -6.05
N GLY A 72 7.55 39.93 -6.42
CA GLY A 72 6.33 39.10 -6.41
C GLY A 72 5.94 38.44 -5.09
N ASP A 73 5.47 39.24 -4.12
CA ASP A 73 5.31 38.85 -2.71
C ASP A 73 4.28 37.74 -2.41
N ASP A 74 3.17 37.67 -3.15
CA ASP A 74 2.04 36.82 -2.74
C ASP A 74 2.28 35.31 -2.94
N ILE A 75 2.82 34.92 -4.11
CA ILE A 75 3.08 33.51 -4.44
C ILE A 75 4.23 32.95 -3.60
N LYS A 76 5.26 33.76 -3.34
CA LYS A 76 6.41 33.37 -2.51
C LYS A 76 6.01 33.16 -1.06
N TYR A 77 5.24 34.08 -0.48
CA TYR A 77 4.76 33.98 0.90
C TYR A 77 3.83 32.78 1.09
N LYS A 78 2.91 32.56 0.14
CA LYS A 78 2.03 31.38 0.11
C LYS A 78 2.83 30.08 0.03
N SER A 79 3.84 30.00 -0.86
CA SER A 79 4.74 28.84 -0.98
C SER A 79 5.53 28.57 0.30
N ILE A 80 6.04 29.62 0.98
CA ILE A 80 6.78 29.50 2.25
C ILE A 80 5.88 28.94 3.36
N ILE A 81 4.63 29.43 3.48
CA ILE A 81 3.67 28.92 4.46
C ILE A 81 3.35 27.45 4.18
N TYR A 82 3.09 27.08 2.93
CA TYR A 82 2.82 25.69 2.55
C TYR A 82 4.01 24.77 2.86
N LEU A 83 5.23 25.20 2.51
CA LEU A 83 6.44 24.40 2.73
C LEU A 83 6.74 24.22 4.23
N HIS A 84 6.48 25.26 5.04
CA HIS A 84 6.57 25.18 6.50
C HIS A 84 5.52 24.24 7.11
N TRP A 85 4.25 24.31 6.65
CA TRP A 85 3.19 23.39 7.09
C TRP A 85 3.48 21.94 6.69
N PHE A 86 3.96 21.74 5.47
CA PHE A 86 4.40 20.43 4.97
C PHE A 86 5.51 19.86 5.85
N SER A 87 6.54 20.64 6.17
CA SER A 87 7.63 20.21 7.07
C SER A 87 7.18 19.91 8.50
N ARG A 88 6.25 20.70 9.06
CA ARG A 88 5.68 20.44 10.38
C ARG A 88 4.87 19.14 10.40
N GLY A 89 4.13 18.83 9.35
CA GLY A 89 3.40 17.56 9.20
C GLY A 89 4.33 16.35 9.21
N PHE A 90 5.42 16.38 8.44
CA PHE A 90 6.41 15.29 8.40
C PHE A 90 7.15 15.11 9.73
N SER A 91 7.49 16.20 10.43
CA SER A 91 8.15 16.13 11.74
C SER A 91 7.24 15.50 12.82
N LEU A 92 5.94 15.83 12.83
CA LEU A 92 4.97 15.25 13.75
C LEU A 92 4.74 13.75 13.46
N CYS A 93 4.68 13.36 12.19
CA CYS A 93 4.62 11.95 11.82
C CYS A 93 5.89 11.18 12.24
N ALA A 94 7.06 11.79 12.09
CA ALA A 94 8.34 11.18 12.50
C ALA A 94 8.44 10.99 14.02
N THR A 95 8.01 11.96 14.82
CA THR A 95 8.01 11.84 16.29
C THR A 95 7.00 10.80 16.78
N CYS A 96 5.84 10.68 16.13
CA CYS A 96 4.88 9.60 16.42
C CYS A 96 5.45 8.21 16.10
N ILE A 97 6.17 8.07 14.99
CA ILE A 97 6.85 6.81 14.64
C ILE A 97 7.98 6.52 15.64
N LEU A 98 8.75 7.52 16.04
CA LEU A 98 9.85 7.38 16.99
C LEU A 98 9.37 6.95 18.38
N THR A 99 8.30 7.57 18.90
CA THR A 99 7.75 7.24 20.23
C THR A 99 7.19 5.81 20.26
N PHE A 100 6.47 5.41 19.21
CA PHE A 100 5.98 4.04 19.08
C PHE A 100 7.12 3.00 19.05
N LEU A 101 8.22 3.32 18.34
CA LEU A 101 9.37 2.43 18.23
C LEU A 101 10.22 2.41 19.50
N GLN A 102 10.34 3.54 20.20
CA GLN A 102 10.96 3.60 21.53
C GLN A 102 10.21 2.73 22.54
N VAL A 103 8.87 2.75 22.52
CA VAL A 103 8.03 1.90 23.37
C VAL A 103 8.25 0.42 23.06
N ILE A 104 8.39 0.08 21.78
CA ILE A 104 8.68 -1.30 21.35
C ILE A 104 10.08 -1.76 21.78
N ILE A 105 11.09 -0.89 21.69
CA ILE A 105 12.48 -1.19 22.07
C ILE A 105 12.65 -1.29 23.60
N LEU A 106 11.95 -0.44 24.38
CA LEU A 106 11.98 -0.47 25.85
C LEU A 106 11.11 -1.59 26.46
N SER A 107 10.17 -2.18 25.71
CA SER A 107 9.31 -3.24 26.23
C SER A 107 10.12 -4.54 26.46
N PRO A 108 10.13 -5.10 27.68
CA PRO A 108 10.95 -6.26 28.01
C PRO A 108 10.52 -7.50 27.21
N ARG A 109 11.53 -8.31 26.83
CA ARG A 109 11.49 -9.50 25.95
C ARG A 109 10.55 -10.65 26.34
N SER A 110 9.59 -10.47 27.25
CA SER A 110 8.71 -11.53 27.77
C SER A 110 7.20 -11.25 27.69
N SER A 111 6.75 -10.21 26.98
CA SER A 111 5.30 -9.96 26.77
C SER A 111 4.83 -10.37 25.37
N CYS A 112 3.50 -10.56 25.22
CA CYS A 112 2.76 -10.94 24.01
C CYS A 112 3.09 -10.11 22.74
N LEU A 113 3.80 -8.98 22.90
CA LEU A 113 4.32 -8.11 21.83
C LEU A 113 5.44 -8.71 20.97
N THR A 114 6.01 -9.86 21.32
CA THR A 114 6.98 -10.55 20.45
C THR A 114 6.39 -10.90 19.07
N LYS A 115 5.07 -11.05 18.97
CA LYS A 115 4.35 -11.23 17.68
C LYS A 115 4.35 -9.97 16.80
N PHE A 116 4.41 -8.77 17.37
CA PHE A 116 4.41 -7.51 16.60
C PHE A 116 5.82 -7.10 16.12
N ASN A 117 6.87 -7.54 16.80
CA ASN A 117 8.27 -7.19 16.49
C ASN A 117 8.77 -7.67 15.11
N HIS A 118 8.19 -8.72 14.54
CA HIS A 118 8.54 -9.20 13.20
C HIS A 118 7.70 -8.58 12.07
N ILE A 119 6.61 -7.90 12.39
CA ILE A 119 5.61 -7.42 11.41
C ILE A 119 5.90 -5.95 11.03
N PHE A 120 6.35 -5.14 11.98
CA PHE A 120 6.39 -3.69 11.83
C PHE A 120 7.40 -3.11 10.80
N PRO A 121 8.68 -3.56 10.73
CA PRO A 121 9.63 -3.00 9.77
C PRO A 121 9.32 -3.35 8.31
N HIS A 122 8.60 -4.46 8.07
CA HIS A 122 8.13 -4.84 6.74
C HIS A 122 6.86 -4.06 6.34
N HIS A 123 6.00 -3.68 7.28
CA HIS A 123 4.72 -3.04 7.01
C HIS A 123 4.82 -1.53 6.70
N SER A 124 5.75 -0.80 7.33
CA SER A 124 5.87 0.65 7.09
C SER A 124 6.47 1.02 5.72
N LEU A 125 7.30 0.14 5.14
CA LEU A 125 7.83 0.30 3.78
C LEU A 125 6.83 -0.18 2.70
N CYS A 126 5.94 -1.11 3.07
CA CYS A 126 4.93 -1.69 2.17
C CYS A 126 3.94 -0.62 1.68
N PHE A 127 3.63 0.37 2.51
CA PHE A 127 2.67 1.42 2.19
C PHE A 127 3.09 2.32 1.01
N LEU A 128 4.41 2.45 0.75
CA LEU A 128 4.94 3.31 -0.32
C LEU A 128 5.29 2.53 -1.61
N VAL A 129 5.32 1.19 -1.58
CA VAL A 129 5.80 0.36 -2.71
C VAL A 129 4.74 -0.63 -3.24
N PHE A 130 3.66 -0.93 -2.49
CA PHE A 130 2.71 -2.01 -2.83
C PHE A 130 1.31 -1.54 -3.27
N LEU A 131 1.21 -0.45 -4.03
CA LEU A 131 0.05 -0.29 -4.91
C LEU A 131 0.27 -1.21 -6.12
N GLU A 132 -0.08 -2.48 -5.95
CA GLU A 132 -0.18 -3.43 -7.05
C GLU A 132 -1.16 -2.85 -8.07
N ASN A 133 -0.74 -2.73 -9.34
CA ASN A 133 -1.57 -2.11 -10.38
C ASN A 133 -2.89 -2.88 -10.48
N PRO A 134 -4.05 -2.27 -10.16
CA PRO A 134 -5.31 -2.97 -10.18
C PRO A 134 -5.65 -3.37 -11.62
N GLU A 135 -5.80 -4.66 -11.88
CA GLU A 135 -6.33 -5.15 -13.16
C GLU A 135 -7.82 -4.78 -13.27
N LYS A 136 -8.20 -4.12 -14.37
CA LYS A 136 -9.57 -3.67 -14.60
C LYS A 136 -10.54 -4.87 -14.60
N GLY A 137 -11.55 -4.83 -13.72
CA GLY A 137 -12.59 -5.86 -13.63
C GLY A 137 -12.27 -7.03 -12.70
N ARG A 138 -11.12 -7.03 -12.01
CA ARG A 138 -10.80 -8.00 -10.95
C ARG A 138 -10.73 -7.33 -9.59
N VAL A 139 -11.04 -8.08 -8.54
CA VAL A 139 -10.89 -7.60 -7.16
C VAL A 139 -9.40 -7.43 -6.89
N SER A 140 -8.99 -6.25 -6.46
CA SER A 140 -7.64 -6.01 -5.94
C SER A 140 -7.66 -6.19 -4.42
N ILE A 141 -6.69 -6.94 -3.91
CA ILE A 141 -6.51 -7.16 -2.47
C ILE A 141 -5.11 -6.72 -2.06
N TYR A 142 -4.97 -6.16 -0.86
CA TYR A 142 -3.63 -5.86 -0.35
C TYR A 142 -2.87 -7.16 -0.08
N LYS A 143 -1.57 -7.16 -0.38
CA LYS A 143 -0.70 -8.33 -0.23
C LYS A 143 -0.74 -8.95 1.17
N LEU A 144 -0.98 -8.15 2.20
CA LEU A 144 -0.95 -8.55 3.61
C LEU A 144 -2.34 -8.92 4.18
N VAL A 145 -3.37 -9.04 3.33
CA VAL A 145 -4.71 -9.38 3.78
C VAL A 145 -4.71 -10.75 4.48
N ILE A 146 -5.23 -10.76 5.70
CA ILE A 146 -5.57 -11.94 6.48
C ILE A 146 -7.10 -12.01 6.53
N ILE A 147 -7.68 -13.18 6.27
CA ILE A 147 -9.11 -13.39 6.34
C ILE A 147 -9.59 -13.19 7.79
N ASN A 148 -10.69 -12.45 7.97
CA ASN A 148 -11.27 -12.17 9.29
C ASN A 148 -12.18 -13.29 9.81
N THR A 149 -12.42 -14.33 9.02
CA THR A 149 -13.25 -15.48 9.37
C THR A 149 -12.34 -16.67 9.70
N SER A 150 -12.66 -17.43 10.76
CA SER A 150 -11.85 -18.58 11.16
C SER A 150 -11.90 -19.70 10.12
N LYS A 151 -10.82 -20.48 9.98
CA LYS A 151 -10.74 -21.63 9.05
C LYS A 151 -11.94 -22.59 9.18
N GLU A 152 -12.34 -22.93 10.40
CA GLU A 152 -13.48 -23.82 10.66
C GLU A 152 -14.84 -23.27 10.23
N ARG A 153 -14.95 -21.95 10.02
CA ARG A 153 -16.18 -21.29 9.57
C ARG A 153 -16.16 -20.98 8.09
N MET A 154 -14.99 -20.98 7.46
CA MET A 154 -14.80 -20.65 6.06
C MET A 154 -14.75 -21.88 5.15
N CYS A 155 -14.35 -23.04 5.67
CA CYS A 155 -14.22 -24.25 4.86
C CYS A 155 -15.54 -24.66 4.21
N PHE A 156 -15.46 -25.25 3.01
CA PHE A 156 -16.57 -25.96 2.41
C PHE A 156 -16.97 -27.15 3.30
N SER A 157 -18.27 -27.44 3.38
CA SER A 157 -18.83 -28.44 4.29
C SER A 157 -18.23 -29.83 4.15
N GLU A 158 -17.85 -30.20 2.93
CA GLU A 158 -17.28 -31.52 2.60
C GLU A 158 -15.76 -31.48 2.40
N TYR A 159 -15.11 -30.34 2.67
CA TYR A 159 -13.69 -30.16 2.41
C TYR A 159 -13.03 -29.25 3.46
N THR A 160 -12.49 -29.87 4.52
CA THR A 160 -11.89 -29.18 5.66
C THR A 160 -10.53 -28.57 5.32
N ILE A 161 -10.23 -27.42 5.92
CA ILE A 161 -8.92 -26.78 5.79
C ILE A 161 -7.88 -27.55 6.63
N PRO A 162 -6.65 -27.81 6.13
CA PRO A 162 -5.63 -28.56 6.87
C PRO A 162 -5.30 -28.03 8.28
N ASP A 163 -4.99 -28.94 9.21
CA ASP A 163 -4.74 -28.61 10.62
C ASP A 163 -3.54 -27.67 10.84
N HIS A 164 -2.51 -27.79 9.99
CA HIS A 164 -1.30 -26.98 10.08
C HIS A 164 -1.50 -25.50 9.71
N TYR A 165 -2.63 -25.14 9.11
CA TYR A 165 -2.98 -23.73 8.87
C TYR A 165 -3.50 -23.05 10.13
N LEU A 166 -3.14 -21.78 10.27
CA LEU A 166 -3.60 -20.91 11.34
C LEU A 166 -5.12 -20.69 11.23
N ASN A 167 -5.77 -20.40 12.36
CA ASN A 167 -7.21 -20.12 12.40
C ASN A 167 -7.60 -18.93 11.50
N PHE A 168 -6.75 -17.91 11.40
CA PHE A 168 -6.93 -16.78 10.50
C PHE A 168 -5.81 -16.84 9.45
N MET A 169 -6.20 -17.12 8.21
CA MET A 169 -5.28 -17.42 7.12
C MET A 169 -4.88 -16.18 6.33
N HIS A 170 -3.62 -16.13 5.90
CA HIS A 170 -3.18 -15.17 4.90
C HIS A 170 -3.84 -15.45 3.53
N ASN A 171 -4.04 -14.43 2.69
CA ASN A 171 -4.69 -14.58 1.38
C ASN A 171 -4.07 -15.69 0.51
N SER A 172 -2.75 -15.91 0.61
CA SER A 172 -2.04 -16.94 -0.15
C SER A 172 -2.41 -18.36 0.30
N GLN A 173 -2.67 -18.56 1.59
CA GLN A 173 -3.12 -19.85 2.14
C GLN A 173 -4.58 -20.12 1.75
N VAL A 174 -5.42 -19.08 1.73
CA VAL A 174 -6.80 -19.16 1.23
C VAL A 174 -6.82 -19.58 -0.25
N LEU A 175 -5.97 -18.95 -1.07
CA LEU A 175 -5.86 -19.30 -2.49
C LEU A 175 -5.38 -20.73 -2.69
N GLU A 176 -4.41 -21.19 -1.88
CA GLU A 176 -3.93 -22.57 -1.95
C GLU A 176 -5.03 -23.56 -1.59
N TYR A 177 -5.82 -23.30 -0.54
CA TYR A 177 -6.99 -24.10 -0.20
C TYR A 177 -8.00 -24.21 -1.37
N PHE A 178 -8.30 -23.10 -2.06
CA PHE A 178 -9.18 -23.15 -3.23
C PHE A 178 -8.58 -23.93 -4.41
N LYS A 179 -7.26 -23.89 -4.61
CA LYS A 179 -6.59 -24.70 -5.63
C LYS A 179 -6.67 -26.19 -5.28
N MET A 180 -6.46 -26.54 -4.01
CA MET A 180 -6.59 -27.92 -3.54
C MET A 180 -8.02 -28.43 -3.79
N TYR A 181 -9.04 -27.66 -3.38
CA TYR A 181 -10.45 -27.99 -3.65
C TYR A 181 -10.73 -28.18 -5.15
N ALA A 182 -10.31 -27.23 -6.00
CA ALA A 182 -10.54 -27.32 -7.44
C ALA A 182 -9.84 -28.53 -8.08
N LYS A 183 -8.70 -28.96 -7.55
CA LYS A 183 -7.96 -30.13 -8.01
C LYS A 183 -8.63 -31.43 -7.57
N ASP A 184 -8.95 -31.56 -6.29
CA ASP A 184 -9.47 -32.81 -5.71
C ASP A 184 -10.85 -33.15 -6.26
N PHE A 185 -11.69 -32.14 -6.53
CA PHE A 185 -13.00 -32.31 -7.18
C PHE A 185 -12.94 -32.22 -8.71
N ASN A 186 -11.75 -32.13 -9.31
CA ASN A 186 -11.52 -32.07 -10.76
C ASN A 186 -12.37 -30.98 -11.46
N LEU A 187 -12.46 -29.80 -10.85
CA LEU A 187 -13.25 -28.67 -11.34
C LEU A 187 -12.54 -27.89 -12.45
N LEU A 188 -11.20 -27.95 -12.48
CA LEU A 188 -10.38 -27.21 -13.44
C LEU A 188 -10.73 -27.51 -14.90
N LYS A 189 -11.21 -28.72 -15.20
CA LYS A 189 -11.65 -29.12 -16.56
C LYS A 189 -12.83 -28.32 -17.09
N GLY A 190 -13.66 -27.77 -16.20
CA GLY A 190 -14.85 -26.99 -16.57
C GLY A 190 -14.58 -25.49 -16.68
N ILE A 191 -13.34 -25.05 -16.46
CA ILE A 191 -12.99 -23.63 -16.40
C ILE A 191 -12.24 -23.22 -17.67
N GLN A 192 -12.77 -22.22 -18.37
CA GLN A 192 -12.09 -21.56 -19.47
C GLN A 192 -11.51 -20.23 -18.97
N PHE A 193 -10.17 -20.18 -18.82
CA PHE A 193 -9.48 -18.97 -18.38
C PHE A 193 -9.31 -17.98 -19.53
N LYS A 194 -9.10 -16.69 -19.19
CA LYS A 194 -8.96 -15.58 -20.15
C LYS A 194 -10.19 -15.36 -21.05
N THR A 195 -11.34 -15.85 -20.62
CA THR A 195 -12.63 -15.68 -21.30
C THR A 195 -13.48 -14.68 -20.54
N VAL A 196 -13.83 -13.56 -21.16
CA VAL A 196 -14.69 -12.51 -20.59
C VAL A 196 -16.12 -12.75 -21.04
N VAL A 197 -17.07 -12.80 -20.10
CA VAL A 197 -18.50 -12.82 -20.40
C VAL A 197 -18.99 -11.38 -20.62
N TYR A 198 -19.43 -11.07 -21.83
CA TYR A 198 -19.91 -9.72 -22.21
C TYR A 198 -21.40 -9.53 -21.98
N SER A 199 -22.19 -10.57 -22.23
CA SER A 199 -23.65 -10.48 -22.19
C SER A 199 -24.25 -11.83 -21.86
N VAL A 200 -25.31 -11.80 -21.04
CA VAL A 200 -26.16 -12.94 -20.74
C VAL A 200 -27.60 -12.48 -20.98
N LYS A 201 -28.29 -13.09 -21.94
CA LYS A 201 -29.65 -12.71 -22.35
C LYS A 201 -30.54 -13.93 -22.41
N LYS A 202 -31.81 -13.76 -22.05
CA LYS A 202 -32.83 -14.77 -22.31
C LYS A 202 -32.98 -14.95 -23.82
N ARG A 203 -33.09 -16.18 -24.29
CA ARG A 203 -33.41 -16.44 -25.69
C ARG A 203 -34.85 -16.01 -26.02
N PRO A 204 -35.19 -15.77 -27.31
CA PRO A 204 -36.55 -15.43 -27.70
C PRO A 204 -37.60 -16.47 -27.27
N ASP A 205 -37.22 -17.74 -27.22
CA ASP A 205 -38.06 -18.88 -26.83
C ASP A 205 -37.96 -19.24 -25.34
N PHE A 206 -37.36 -18.37 -24.51
CA PHE A 206 -37.09 -18.63 -23.09
C PHE A 206 -38.31 -19.10 -22.30
N SER A 207 -39.51 -18.59 -22.61
CA SER A 207 -40.74 -19.01 -21.92
C SER A 207 -41.02 -20.51 -22.04
N ASN A 208 -40.51 -21.15 -23.10
CA ASN A 208 -40.64 -22.59 -23.32
C ASN A 208 -39.33 -23.33 -23.00
N SER A 209 -38.18 -22.78 -23.39
CA SER A 209 -36.88 -23.47 -23.29
C SER A 209 -36.14 -23.23 -21.98
N GLY A 210 -36.35 -22.08 -21.32
CA GLY A 210 -35.56 -21.64 -20.16
C GLY A 210 -34.10 -21.28 -20.48
N GLN A 211 -33.73 -21.24 -21.77
CA GLN A 211 -32.33 -21.16 -22.19
C GLN A 211 -31.79 -19.73 -22.30
N TRP A 212 -30.51 -19.58 -21.98
CA TRP A 212 -29.78 -18.33 -22.02
C TRP A 212 -28.79 -18.32 -23.17
N GLU A 213 -28.72 -17.19 -23.86
CA GLU A 213 -27.65 -16.86 -24.79
C GLU A 213 -26.54 -16.13 -24.01
N VAL A 214 -25.34 -16.68 -24.06
CA VAL A 214 -24.16 -16.12 -23.39
C VAL A 214 -23.12 -15.76 -24.46
N VAL A 215 -22.72 -14.49 -24.44
CA VAL A 215 -21.69 -13.97 -25.35
C VAL A 215 -20.38 -13.85 -24.59
N THR A 216 -19.36 -14.56 -25.06
CA THR A 216 -18.02 -14.56 -24.48
C THR A 216 -16.98 -14.04 -25.46
N GLU A 217 -15.88 -13.50 -24.95
CA GLU A 217 -14.71 -13.12 -25.73
C GLU A 217 -13.46 -13.78 -25.15
N CYS A 218 -12.69 -14.44 -26.00
CA CYS A 218 -11.41 -15.04 -25.65
C CYS A 218 -10.39 -14.66 -26.72
N GLU A 219 -9.26 -14.07 -26.33
CA GLU A 219 -8.18 -13.66 -27.25
C GLU A 219 -8.70 -12.79 -28.43
N GLY A 220 -9.67 -11.92 -28.17
CA GLY A 220 -10.29 -11.02 -29.16
C GLY A 220 -11.33 -11.68 -30.08
N LYS A 221 -11.58 -12.97 -29.94
CA LYS A 221 -12.64 -13.69 -30.68
C LYS A 221 -13.91 -13.76 -29.84
N ARG A 222 -15.04 -13.37 -30.42
CA ARG A 222 -16.35 -13.47 -29.78
C ARG A 222 -17.07 -14.74 -30.20
N GLU A 223 -17.66 -15.39 -29.21
CA GLU A 223 -18.44 -16.61 -29.38
C GLU A 223 -19.79 -16.44 -28.68
N VAL A 224 -20.80 -17.11 -29.22
CA VAL A 224 -22.15 -17.12 -28.69
C VAL A 224 -22.53 -18.57 -28.42
N ASN A 225 -22.86 -18.87 -27.18
CA ASN A 225 -23.21 -20.21 -26.74
C ASN A 225 -24.55 -20.18 -26.00
N VAL A 226 -25.30 -21.28 -26.10
CA VAL A 226 -26.60 -21.44 -25.44
C VAL A 226 -26.45 -22.38 -24.25
N PHE A 227 -27.02 -21.99 -23.13
CA PHE A 227 -26.98 -22.75 -21.88
C PHE A 227 -28.38 -22.89 -21.28
N ASP A 228 -28.67 -24.06 -20.69
CA ASP A 228 -29.95 -24.32 -20.01
C ASP A 228 -30.10 -23.55 -18.68
N GLY A 229 -28.98 -23.10 -18.11
CA GLY A 229 -28.96 -22.29 -16.90
C GLY A 229 -27.66 -21.53 -16.74
N VAL A 230 -27.71 -20.43 -15.98
CA VAL A 230 -26.54 -19.57 -15.71
C VAL A 230 -26.49 -19.24 -14.22
N ILE A 231 -25.32 -19.42 -13.61
CA ILE A 231 -25.03 -19.02 -12.23
C ILE A 231 -24.03 -17.87 -12.28
N LEU A 232 -24.37 -16.74 -11.65
CA LEU A 232 -23.52 -15.55 -11.64
C LEU A 232 -22.59 -15.56 -10.41
N CYS A 233 -21.28 -15.62 -10.64
CA CYS A 233 -20.25 -15.70 -9.60
C CYS A 233 -19.19 -14.58 -9.68
N THR A 234 -19.57 -13.36 -10.08
CA THR A 234 -18.62 -12.25 -10.33
C THR A 234 -18.10 -11.55 -9.07
N GLY A 235 -18.67 -11.85 -7.89
CA GLY A 235 -18.40 -11.09 -6.67
C GLY A 235 -18.92 -9.65 -6.73
N HIS A 236 -18.64 -8.87 -5.68
CA HIS A 236 -19.16 -7.50 -5.51
C HIS A 236 -18.13 -6.45 -5.06
N HIS A 237 -16.89 -6.85 -4.78
CA HIS A 237 -15.81 -5.96 -4.31
C HIS A 237 -14.88 -5.48 -5.43
N THR A 238 -15.31 -5.53 -6.69
CA THR A 238 -14.50 -5.13 -7.86
C THR A 238 -14.57 -3.63 -8.13
N ASN A 239 -15.75 -3.03 -8.01
CA ASN A 239 -15.98 -1.63 -8.35
C ASN A 239 -15.78 -0.74 -7.12
N ALA A 240 -14.72 0.08 -7.14
CA ALA A 240 -14.46 1.04 -6.08
C ALA A 240 -15.57 2.11 -6.01
N HIS A 241 -16.18 2.26 -4.84
CA HIS A 241 -17.09 3.37 -4.58
C HIS A 241 -16.28 4.58 -4.07
N LEU A 242 -16.07 5.56 -4.96
CA LEU A 242 -15.33 6.79 -4.65
C LEU A 242 -16.29 7.99 -4.71
N PRO A 243 -16.91 8.40 -3.59
CA PRO A 243 -17.84 9.51 -3.55
C PRO A 243 -17.11 10.86 -3.52
N LEU A 244 -16.33 11.16 -4.56
CA LEU A 244 -15.54 12.40 -4.65
C LEU A 244 -16.37 13.67 -4.51
N LYS A 245 -17.64 13.62 -4.94
CA LYS A 245 -18.60 14.73 -4.79
C LYS A 245 -18.91 15.08 -3.33
N SER A 246 -18.71 14.16 -2.40
CA SER A 246 -18.95 14.36 -0.96
C SER A 246 -17.77 15.04 -0.25
N PHE A 247 -16.66 15.27 -0.93
CA PHE A 247 -15.44 15.87 -0.38
C PHE A 247 -14.98 17.06 -1.25
N PRO A 248 -15.68 18.21 -1.21
CA PRO A 248 -15.18 19.42 -1.85
C PRO A 248 -13.94 19.90 -1.10
N GLY A 249 -12.77 19.87 -1.75
CA GLY A 249 -11.54 20.42 -1.19
C GLY A 249 -11.60 21.95 -1.18
N GLU A 250 -11.32 22.56 -0.03
CA GLU A 250 -11.00 24.00 0.09
C GLU A 250 -9.50 24.25 -0.06
#